data_AF-A0A834CKD1-F1
#
_entry.id   AF-A0A834CKD1-F1
#
_cell.length_a   1.000
_cell.length_b   1.000
_cell.length_c   1.000
_cell.angle_alpha   90.00
_cell.angle_beta   90.00
_cell.angle_gamma   90.00
#
_symmetry.space_group_name_H-M   'P 1'
#
loop_
_entity.id
_entity.type
_entity.pdbx_description
1 polymer ?
#
loop_
_entity_poly.entity_id
_entity_poly.type
_entity_poly.pdbx_seq_one_letter_code
_entity_poly.pdbx_strand_id
1 'polypeptide(L)'
;MSGPNGDPNISAENGIIDDEDEFGEEEYAAINSMLDQINSYLDDLEERNDALNGKLHELLESNRQARQEFRAQLLESQKQEGSPSRGRTSPQSCQPLPPARKTKMQIGRAHKLVTKRHRS
;
A
#
# COMPACT_ATOMS: atom_id res chain seq x y z
N MET A 1 -38.71 10.31 -5.82
CA MET A 1 -39.88 9.90 -6.63
C MET A 1 -39.59 8.54 -7.19
N SER A 2 -40.06 7.49 -6.52
CA SER A 2 -39.94 6.11 -6.99
C SER A 2 -41.26 5.77 -7.68
N GLY A 3 -41.20 5.43 -8.97
CA GLY A 3 -42.38 5.09 -9.77
C GLY A 3 -43.08 3.83 -9.24
N PRO A 4 -44.34 3.60 -9.63
CA PRO A 4 -45.04 2.36 -9.31
C PRO A 4 -44.46 1.31 -10.24
N ASN A 5 -43.39 0.64 -9.81
CA ASN A 5 -42.95 -0.57 -10.49
C ASN A 5 -44.10 -1.57 -10.35
N GLY A 6 -44.88 -1.63 -11.42
CA GLY A 6 -45.99 -2.54 -11.58
C GLY A 6 -45.48 -3.93 -11.31
N ASP A 7 -46.14 -4.57 -10.36
CA ASP A 7 -45.98 -5.98 -10.06
C ASP A 7 -46.05 -6.74 -11.39
N PRO A 8 -45.07 -7.59 -11.74
CA PRO A 8 -45.23 -8.47 -12.88
C PRO A 8 -46.43 -9.37 -12.57
N ASN A 9 -47.54 -9.11 -13.27
CA ASN A 9 -48.69 -10.00 -13.30
C ASN A 9 -48.22 -11.34 -13.88
N ILE A 10 -47.74 -12.22 -13.00
CA ILE A 10 -47.55 -13.64 -13.28
C ILE A 10 -48.95 -14.22 -13.44
N SER A 11 -49.53 -14.02 -14.64
CA SER A 11 -50.70 -14.77 -15.05
C SER A 11 -50.31 -16.25 -15.02
N ALA A 12 -50.74 -16.93 -13.96
CA ALA A 12 -50.59 -18.36 -13.71
C ALA A 12 -51.47 -19.19 -14.67
N GLU A 13 -51.55 -18.78 -15.94
CA GLU A 13 -52.45 -19.32 -16.95
C GLU A 13 -51.75 -19.39 -18.32
N ASN A 14 -50.54 -19.94 -18.35
CA ASN A 14 -49.97 -20.47 -19.57
C ASN A 14 -49.07 -21.67 -19.28
N GLY A 15 -49.68 -22.73 -18.72
CA GLY A 15 -49.48 -24.15 -19.06
C GLY A 15 -48.12 -24.72 -19.47
N ILE A 16 -46.98 -24.14 -19.06
CA ILE A 16 -45.62 -24.68 -19.18
C ILE A 16 -44.79 -24.02 -18.06
N ILE A 17 -45.07 -24.35 -16.80
CA ILE A 17 -43.93 -24.51 -15.88
C ILE A 17 -43.64 -25.99 -16.06
N ASP A 18 -42.77 -26.25 -17.02
CA ASP A 18 -42.21 -27.58 -17.16
C ASP A 18 -41.42 -27.80 -15.87
N ASP A 19 -41.93 -28.66 -14.99
CA ASP A 19 -41.21 -29.10 -13.80
C ASP A 19 -39.91 -29.85 -14.20
N GLU A 20 -39.63 -30.02 -15.51
CA GLU A 20 -38.33 -30.46 -16.06
C GLU A 20 -37.20 -29.40 -15.96
N ASP A 21 -37.48 -28.15 -15.57
CA ASP A 21 -36.46 -27.15 -15.18
C ASP A 21 -36.28 -27.07 -13.63
N GLU A 22 -36.65 -28.12 -12.89
CA GLU A 22 -36.19 -28.30 -11.51
C GLU A 22 -34.67 -28.54 -11.56
N PHE A 23 -33.89 -27.52 -11.18
CA PHE A 23 -32.41 -27.56 -11.13
C PHE A 23 -31.92 -28.96 -10.78
N GLY A 24 -31.21 -29.59 -11.71
CA GLY A 24 -30.81 -30.98 -11.55
C GLY A 24 -29.91 -31.15 -10.33
N GLU A 25 -29.94 -32.32 -9.70
CA GLU A 25 -28.98 -32.67 -8.63
C GLU A 25 -27.52 -32.41 -9.03
N GLU A 26 -27.22 -32.53 -10.33
CA GLU A 26 -25.92 -32.22 -10.92
C GLU A 26 -25.55 -30.72 -10.84
N GLU A 27 -26.51 -29.81 -11.04
CA GLU A 27 -26.28 -28.37 -10.95
C GLU A 27 -26.06 -27.95 -9.49
N TYR A 28 -26.82 -28.54 -8.56
CA TYR A 28 -26.58 -28.36 -7.14
C TYR A 28 -25.22 -28.92 -6.71
N ALA A 29 -24.81 -30.08 -7.23
CA ALA A 29 -23.49 -30.64 -6.99
C ALA A 29 -22.38 -29.75 -7.56
N ALA A 30 -22.56 -29.19 -8.76
CA ALA A 30 -21.62 -28.25 -9.36
C ALA A 30 -21.52 -26.95 -8.54
N ILE A 31 -22.64 -26.41 -8.06
CA ILE A 31 -22.67 -25.24 -7.18
C ILE A 31 -21.94 -25.54 -5.87
N ASN A 32 -22.21 -26.67 -5.23
CA ASN A 32 -21.52 -27.08 -4.00
C ASN A 32 -20.01 -27.22 -4.23
N SER A 33 -19.59 -27.83 -5.34
CA SER A 33 -18.17 -27.93 -5.70
C SER A 33 -17.53 -26.55 -5.90
N MET A 34 -18.24 -25.60 -6.51
CA MET A 34 -17.74 -24.22 -6.67
C MET A 34 -17.65 -23.51 -5.31
N LEU A 35 -18.59 -23.74 -4.40
CA LEU A 35 -18.55 -23.19 -3.04
C LEU A 35 -17.38 -23.74 -2.25
N ASP A 36 -17.12 -25.05 -2.32
CA ASP A 36 -15.95 -25.68 -1.68
C ASP A 36 -14.64 -25.14 -2.26
N GLN A 37 -14.58 -24.93 -3.58
CA GLN A 37 -13.43 -24.32 -4.24
C GLN A 37 -13.20 -22.88 -3.78
N ILE A 38 -14.27 -22.08 -3.63
CA ILE A 38 -14.18 -20.72 -3.09
C ILE A 38 -13.68 -20.75 -1.65
N ASN A 39 -14.20 -21.64 -0.81
CA ASN A 39 -13.75 -21.78 0.57
C ASN A 39 -12.25 -22.12 0.65
N SER A 40 -11.79 -23.09 -0.15
CA SER A 40 -10.36 -23.43 -0.24
C SER A 40 -9.51 -22.23 -0.66
N TYR A 41 -9.97 -21.42 -1.63
CA TYR A 41 -9.24 -20.22 -2.04
C TYR A 41 -9.20 -19.13 -0.97
N LEU A 42 -10.23 -19.03 -0.13
CA LEU A 42 -10.26 -18.10 0.99
C LEU A 42 -9.28 -18.53 2.09
N ASP A 43 -9.26 -19.82 2.43
CA ASP A 43 -8.32 -20.39 3.41
C ASP A 43 -6.87 -20.18 2.95
N ASP A 44 -6.56 -20.49 1.68
CA ASP A 44 -5.24 -20.28 1.08
C ASP A 44 -4.83 -18.79 1.04
N LEU A 45 -5.81 -17.89 0.91
CA LEU A 45 -5.56 -16.45 0.95
C LEU A 45 -5.25 -15.97 2.36
N GLU A 46 -5.99 -16.46 3.36
CA GLU A 46 -5.78 -16.13 4.77
C GLU A 46 -4.41 -16.63 5.24
N GLU A 47 -4.05 -17.89 4.97
CA GLU A 47 -2.74 -18.44 5.34
C GLU A 47 -1.60 -17.64 4.72
N ARG A 48 -1.69 -17.29 3.44
CA ARG A 48 -0.67 -16.48 2.77
C ARG A 48 -0.60 -15.06 3.33
N ASN A 49 -1.74 -14.49 3.74
CA ASN A 49 -1.76 -13.17 4.37
C ASN A 49 -1.04 -13.20 5.72
N ASP A 50 -1.34 -14.20 6.55
CA ASP A 50 -0.71 -14.40 7.85
C ASP A 50 0.79 -14.65 7.72
N ALA A 51 1.20 -15.49 6.77
CA ALA A 51 2.61 -15.73 6.49
C ALA A 51 3.35 -14.46 6.03
N LEU A 52 2.71 -13.63 5.20
CA LEU A 52 3.27 -12.36 4.76
C LEU A 52 3.43 -11.38 5.94
N ASN A 53 2.39 -11.25 6.76
CA ASN A 53 2.42 -10.38 7.93
C ASN A 53 3.49 -10.83 8.93
N GLY A 54 3.62 -12.14 9.16
CA GLY A 54 4.69 -12.72 9.99
C GLY A 54 6.08 -12.34 9.49
N LYS A 55 6.35 -12.54 8.19
CA LYS A 55 7.63 -12.16 7.57
C LYS A 55 7.92 -10.67 7.67
N LEU A 56 6.89 -9.82 7.55
CA LEU A 56 7.05 -8.38 7.70
C LEU A 56 7.43 -8.02 9.14
N HIS A 57 6.79 -8.62 10.14
CA HIS A 57 7.12 -8.41 11.55
C HIS A 57 8.55 -8.83 11.86
N GLU A 58 8.95 -10.02 11.41
CA GLU A 58 10.32 -10.54 11.57
C GLU A 58 11.36 -9.60 10.94
N LEU A 59 11.10 -9.13 9.71
CA LEU A 59 11.99 -8.19 9.03
C LEU A 59 12.15 -6.86 9.78
N LEU A 60 11.05 -6.31 10.30
CA LEU A 60 11.09 -5.05 11.06
C LEU A 60 11.80 -5.22 12.39
N GLU A 61 11.63 -6.35 13.07
CA GLU A 61 12.34 -6.68 14.31
C GLU A 61 13.84 -6.86 14.06
N SER A 62 14.20 -7.65 13.05
CA SER A 62 15.59 -7.82 12.60
C SER A 62 16.23 -6.47 12.23
N ASN A 63 15.50 -5.59 11.54
CA ASN A 63 16.00 -4.25 11.22
C ASN A 63 16.22 -3.38 12.46
N ARG A 64 15.30 -3.43 13.43
CA ARG A 64 15.45 -2.73 14.71
C ARG A 64 16.67 -3.23 15.47
N GLN A 65 16.86 -4.56 15.53
CA GLN A 65 17.99 -5.20 16.19
C GLN A 65 19.32 -4.81 15.54
N ALA A 66 19.45 -4.93 14.21
CA ALA A 66 20.67 -4.57 13.48
C ALA A 66 21.09 -3.10 13.73
N ARG A 67 20.11 -2.18 13.83
CA ARG A 67 20.39 -0.77 14.17
C ARG A 67 20.82 -0.59 15.62
N GLN A 68 20.28 -1.37 16.55
CA GLN A 68 20.71 -1.33 17.96
C GLN A 68 22.13 -1.85 18.11
N GLU A 69 22.44 -2.97 17.46
CA GLU A 69 23.79 -3.56 17.44
C GLU A 69 24.80 -2.60 16.83
N PHE A 70 24.48 -1.97 15.70
CA PHE A 70 25.35 -0.96 15.09
C PHE A 70 25.62 0.23 16.01
N ARG A 71 24.58 0.72 16.69
CA ARG A 71 24.74 1.79 17.70
C ARG A 71 25.60 1.32 18.88
N ALA A 72 25.36 0.12 19.40
CA ALA A 72 26.13 -0.43 20.52
C ALA A 72 27.62 -0.58 20.15
N GLN A 73 27.93 -1.09 18.96
CA GLN A 73 29.30 -1.20 18.46
C GLN A 73 29.98 0.19 18.32
N LEU A 74 29.25 1.20 17.86
CA LEU A 74 29.77 2.57 17.78
C LEU A 74 30.06 3.16 19.17
N LEU A 75 29.17 2.94 20.15
CA LEU A 75 29.39 3.38 21.54
C LEU A 75 30.60 2.66 22.17
N GLU A 76 30.74 1.35 21.94
CA GLU A 76 31.87 0.56 22.45
C GLU A 76 33.20 1.03 21.84
N SER A 77 33.21 1.33 20.53
CA SER A 77 34.39 1.88 19.85
C SER A 77 34.81 3.24 20.41
N GLN A 78 33.85 4.12 20.74
CA GLN A 78 34.14 5.41 21.37
C GLN A 78 34.67 5.28 22.81
N LYS A 79 34.29 4.22 23.53
CA LYS A 79 34.72 3.98 24.91
C LYS A 79 36.17 3.48 24.99
N GLN A 80 36.64 2.77 23.96
CA GLN A 80 38.01 2.25 23.89
C GLN A 80 39.06 3.30 23.48
N GLU A 81 38.65 4.42 22.87
CA GLU A 81 39.55 5.55 22.57
C GLU A 81 39.67 6.61 23.70
N GLY A 82 39.09 6.36 24.87
CA GLY A 82 39.07 7.31 26.00
C GLY A 82 40.11 7.06 27.10
N SER A 83 41.37 7.50 26.90
CA SER A 83 42.25 7.92 28.01
C SER A 83 42.49 9.45 27.95
N PRO A 84 42.60 10.17 29.08
CA PRO A 84 42.17 11.57 29.15
C PRO A 84 43.30 12.54 28.76
N SER A 85 43.31 12.97 27.49
CA SER A 85 44.09 14.13 27.06
C SER A 85 43.18 15.36 26.96
N ARG A 86 43.16 16.11 28.07
CA ARG A 86 42.85 17.55 28.23
C ARG A 86 42.44 18.29 26.93
N GLY A 87 41.20 18.75 26.90
CA GLY A 87 40.73 19.74 25.93
C GLY A 87 39.35 20.26 26.31
N ARG A 88 39.32 21.20 27.26
CA ARG A 88 38.10 21.97 27.57
C ARG A 88 37.69 22.76 26.32
N THR A 89 36.56 22.42 25.70
CA THR A 89 35.75 23.42 25.00
C THR A 89 34.30 23.21 25.39
N SER A 90 33.74 24.24 26.00
CA SER A 90 32.41 24.34 26.61
C SER A 90 31.27 23.91 25.68
N PRO A 91 30.15 23.36 26.19
CA PRO A 91 28.95 23.13 25.39
C PRO A 91 28.22 24.47 25.23
N GLN A 92 28.42 25.14 24.09
CA GLN A 92 27.58 26.30 23.74
C GLN A 92 26.23 25.78 23.24
N SER A 93 25.17 26.35 23.80
CA SER A 93 23.77 25.95 23.73
C SER A 93 23.26 25.65 22.31
N CYS A 94 22.44 24.60 22.18
CA CYS A 94 21.52 24.40 21.08
C CYS A 94 20.65 25.66 20.85
N GLN A 95 21.00 26.47 19.85
CA GLN A 95 20.13 27.52 19.31
C GLN A 95 19.39 26.93 18.09
N PRO A 96 18.06 27.07 17.97
CA PRO A 96 17.34 26.59 16.78
C PRO A 96 17.64 27.49 15.57
N LEU A 97 17.89 26.86 14.43
CA LEU A 97 18.13 27.51 13.14
C LEU A 97 16.87 28.27 12.66
N PRO A 98 17.00 29.46 12.03
CA PRO A 98 15.85 30.21 11.52
C PRO A 98 15.25 29.55 10.25
N PRO A 99 13.94 29.71 9.99
CA PRO A 99 13.29 29.08 8.83
C PRO A 99 13.72 29.72 7.51
N ALA A 100 13.97 28.87 6.51
CA ALA A 100 14.39 29.25 5.17
C ALA A 100 13.33 30.14 4.48
N ARG A 101 13.77 31.30 3.97
CA ARG A 101 12.93 32.21 3.18
C ARG A 101 12.69 31.58 1.81
N LYS A 102 11.41 31.33 1.48
CA LYS A 102 10.99 30.87 0.16
C LYS A 102 11.13 32.02 -0.85
N THR A 103 12.11 31.95 -1.73
CA THR A 103 12.25 32.86 -2.88
C THR A 103 11.22 32.48 -3.94
N LYS A 104 10.33 33.42 -4.27
CA LYS A 104 9.31 33.26 -5.31
C LYS A 104 10.00 33.39 -6.66
N MET A 105 10.03 32.32 -7.43
CA MET A 105 10.57 32.33 -8.80
C MET A 105 9.64 33.15 -9.70
N GLN A 106 10.07 34.33 -10.14
CA GLN A 106 9.42 35.03 -11.25
C GLN A 106 9.82 34.36 -12.57
N ILE A 107 8.85 33.74 -13.25
CA ILE A 107 9.03 33.22 -14.59
C ILE A 107 9.00 34.40 -15.55
N GLY A 108 10.18 34.80 -16.03
CA GLY A 108 10.36 35.80 -17.08
C GLY A 108 9.91 35.26 -18.43
N ARG A 109 9.03 36.00 -19.11
CA ARG A 109 8.48 35.72 -20.43
C ARG A 109 9.55 35.99 -21.50
N ALA A 110 10.12 34.95 -22.10
CA ALA A 110 11.07 35.10 -23.20
C ALA A 110 10.34 35.30 -24.54
N HIS A 111 10.74 36.36 -25.24
CA HIS A 111 10.21 36.80 -26.52
C HIS A 111 10.73 35.95 -27.70
N LYS A 112 9.91 35.89 -28.76
CA LYS A 112 10.16 35.24 -30.05
C LYS A 112 11.48 35.69 -30.69
N LEU A 113 12.22 34.73 -31.26
CA LEU A 113 13.02 34.98 -32.47
C LEU A 113 12.59 34.02 -33.58
N VAL A 114 12.04 34.61 -34.64
CA VAL A 114 11.82 33.99 -35.95
C VAL A 114 13.13 34.11 -36.72
N THR A 115 13.73 33.00 -37.13
CA THR A 115 14.82 33.00 -38.10
C THR A 115 14.37 32.34 -39.40
N LYS A 116 14.24 33.19 -40.42
CA LYS A 116 14.11 32.85 -41.84
C LYS A 116 15.19 31.83 -42.24
N ARG A 117 14.81 30.67 -42.79
CA ARG A 117 15.72 29.88 -43.62
C ARG A 117 15.59 30.34 -45.06
N HIS A 118 16.71 30.82 -45.59
CA HIS A 118 16.87 31.22 -46.97
C HIS A 118 16.90 29.98 -47.88
N ARG A 119 16.36 30.19 -49.09
CA ARG A 119 16.53 29.38 -50.28
C ARG A 119 18.01 29.16 -50.57
N SER A 120 18.37 27.95 -50.98
CA SER A 120 18.99 27.70 -52.28
C SER A 120 18.81 26.25 -52.69
#